data_AF-A0A8H2XL11-F1
#
_entry.id   AF-A0A8H2XL11-F1
#
_cell.length_a   1.000
_cell.length_b   1.000
_cell.length_c   1.000
_cell.angle_alpha   90.00
_cell.angle_beta   90.00
_cell.angle_gamma   90.00
#
_symmetry.space_group_name_H-M   'P 1'
#
loop_
_entity.id
_entity.type
_entity.pdbx_description
1 polymer ?
#
loop_
_entity_poly.entity_id
_entity_poly.type
_entity_poly.pdbx_seq_one_letter_code
_entity_poly.pdbx_strand_id
1 'polypeptide(L)'
;MSLRSKVLVSLALLAAAHGQQVGTSKPEVHPTLTWQKCTKSGGCVTQSQGKIVLDANWRWVHNTGGYTNCYTGQTWDSTLCKDPVACAQNCALEGADYSNTYGINANGNSLTMKFVTKTENTNVGSRVYLLKDDSTYELFKLKNQEFTFDVDVSNLPCGLNGALYFSEMDADGGMSKYANNKAGAKYGTGYCDAQCPRDIKFINGEANVLNWTGSSNDVNSGTGRYGTCCSEMDIWEGNVVSTAYTPHPCSVNGQTRCDSTGTECSSFCDQPGCDFNSFRMGDKTFYGSGLTIDTTKKITVVTQFVTADGTATGALKEIRRLYVQNGKVIQNSKTNVAGMSSYDSISDQFCAAQKTAFNDQNVFAAKGGFTKFGSDLDKGMVLVLSIWDDHAANMLWLDSNYPTTGSATTPGIARGTCSITSGVPADVEANSPNASVTYSNIRFGDIDSTYSNTGTTTTTTSAPATTTTAASGTAAHYAQCGGQGYTGPTVCAAPYTCTYSSQYYSQCL
;
A
#
# COMPACT_ATOMS: atom_id res chain seq x y z
N MET A 1 -22.32 74.82 11.99
CA MET A 1 -21.57 74.28 13.14
C MET A 1 -22.46 73.18 13.73
N SER A 2 -22.09 71.93 13.97
CA SER A 2 -20.84 71.19 13.99
C SER A 2 -21.21 69.85 14.68
N LEU A 3 -20.86 68.69 14.08
CA LEU A 3 -20.50 67.41 14.73
C LEU A 3 -21.50 66.77 15.74
N ARG A 4 -21.78 65.46 15.80
CA ARG A 4 -21.15 64.24 15.26
C ARG A 4 -22.09 63.04 15.54
N SER A 5 -22.39 62.25 14.51
CA SER A 5 -22.86 60.87 14.66
C SER A 5 -21.72 59.98 15.19
N LYS A 6 -22.03 59.05 16.09
CA LYS A 6 -21.14 57.92 16.44
C LYS A 6 -21.87 56.62 16.15
N VAL A 7 -21.72 56.12 14.93
CA VAL A 7 -21.99 54.71 14.60
C VAL A 7 -20.67 53.98 14.84
N LEU A 8 -20.64 53.08 15.84
CA LEU A 8 -19.57 52.11 16.00
C LEU A 8 -19.77 51.01 14.96
N VAL A 9 -18.95 51.01 13.91
CA VAL A 9 -18.78 49.85 13.03
C VAL A 9 -17.64 49.03 13.63
N SER A 10 -17.97 47.92 14.26
CA SER A 10 -17.00 46.89 14.65
C SER A 10 -16.53 46.18 13.38
N LEU A 11 -15.37 46.58 12.83
CA LEU A 11 -14.64 45.77 11.85
C LEU A 11 -14.07 44.56 12.60
N ALA A 12 -14.80 43.44 12.57
CA ALA A 12 -14.19 42.14 12.79
C ALA A 12 -13.28 41.84 11.59
N LEU A 13 -11.98 42.07 11.75
CA LEU A 13 -10.96 41.47 10.88
C LEU A 13 -11.07 39.95 11.05
N LEU A 14 -11.83 39.31 10.16
CA LEU A 14 -11.70 37.89 9.88
C LEU A 14 -10.29 37.70 9.30
N ALA A 15 -9.31 37.45 10.16
CA ALA A 15 -8.05 36.88 9.73
C ALA A 15 -8.39 35.53 9.08
N ALA A 16 -8.36 35.48 7.75
CA ALA A 16 -8.40 34.22 7.03
C ALA A 16 -7.15 33.45 7.45
N ALA A 17 -7.31 32.50 8.38
CA ALA A 17 -6.25 31.57 8.72
C ALA A 17 -6.02 30.67 7.49
N HIS A 18 -4.88 30.87 6.84
CA HIS A 18 -4.43 30.04 5.75
C HIS A 18 -3.81 28.77 6.39
N GLY A 19 -4.14 27.55 5.97
CA GLY A 19 -3.45 26.31 6.38
C GLY A 19 -2.29 25.91 5.47
N GLN A 20 -1.70 24.73 5.64
CA GLN A 20 -0.99 23.99 4.58
C GLN A 20 -1.84 24.02 3.32
N GLN A 21 -1.37 24.77 2.34
CA GLN A 21 -2.14 25.15 1.18
C GLN A 21 -2.04 24.14 0.04
N VAL A 22 -2.89 24.38 -0.96
CA VAL A 22 -2.87 23.70 -2.24
C VAL A 22 -2.07 24.53 -3.24
N GLY A 23 -1.04 23.92 -3.82
CA GLY A 23 -0.29 24.47 -4.95
C GLY A 23 -1.17 24.47 -6.19
N THR A 24 -0.92 25.41 -7.10
CA THR A 24 -1.76 25.63 -8.30
C THR A 24 -0.96 25.67 -9.60
N SER A 25 0.36 25.50 -9.52
CA SER A 25 1.30 25.51 -10.63
C SER A 25 1.22 24.20 -11.43
N LYS A 26 1.05 23.06 -10.76
CA LYS A 26 0.83 21.76 -11.38
C LYS A 26 -0.53 21.19 -10.95
N PRO A 27 -1.40 20.78 -11.88
CA PRO A 27 -2.65 20.14 -11.52
C PRO A 27 -2.39 18.77 -10.87
N GLU A 28 -3.14 18.45 -9.82
CA GLU A 28 -3.15 17.11 -9.25
C GLU A 28 -4.13 16.22 -10.02
N VAL A 29 -3.60 15.21 -10.71
CA VAL A 29 -4.37 14.25 -11.49
C VAL A 29 -3.98 12.83 -11.07
N HIS A 30 -4.87 12.18 -10.32
CA HIS A 30 -4.63 10.85 -9.77
C HIS A 30 -4.65 9.75 -10.85
N PRO A 31 -3.62 8.89 -10.94
CA PRO A 31 -3.68 7.71 -11.80
C PRO A 31 -4.80 6.76 -11.36
N THR A 32 -5.53 6.21 -12.34
CA THR A 32 -6.59 5.23 -12.07
C THR A 32 -6.01 3.86 -11.73
N LEU A 33 -6.57 3.20 -10.72
CA LEU A 33 -6.25 1.83 -10.36
C LEU A 33 -7.54 1.08 -10.02
N THR A 34 -7.99 0.23 -10.93
CA THR A 34 -9.19 -0.57 -10.72
C THR A 34 -8.89 -1.73 -9.77
N TRP A 35 -9.83 -2.04 -8.89
CA TRP A 35 -9.79 -3.20 -8.00
C TRP A 35 -11.14 -3.93 -8.05
N GLN A 36 -11.32 -5.01 -7.29
CA GLN A 36 -12.56 -5.79 -7.32
C GLN A 36 -13.12 -6.04 -5.93
N LYS A 37 -14.44 -5.93 -5.80
CA LYS A 37 -15.18 -6.34 -4.60
C LYS A 37 -15.84 -7.69 -4.85
N CYS A 38 -15.56 -8.68 -4.00
CA CYS A 38 -15.98 -10.05 -4.19
C CYS A 38 -17.00 -10.49 -3.12
N THR A 39 -17.91 -11.37 -3.51
CA THR A 39 -18.85 -12.03 -2.60
C THR A 39 -18.93 -13.50 -2.97
N LYS A 40 -19.28 -14.37 -2.00
CA LYS A 40 -19.42 -15.81 -2.27
C LYS A 40 -20.46 -16.13 -3.35
N SER A 41 -21.56 -15.37 -3.39
CA SER A 41 -22.68 -15.63 -4.30
C SER A 41 -22.61 -14.85 -5.60
N GLY A 42 -22.06 -13.63 -5.59
CA GLY A 42 -22.07 -12.71 -6.73
C GLY A 42 -20.76 -12.65 -7.52
N GLY A 43 -19.73 -13.40 -7.11
CA GLY A 43 -18.40 -13.28 -7.70
C GLY A 43 -17.79 -11.90 -7.44
N CYS A 44 -16.86 -11.48 -8.31
CA CYS A 44 -16.11 -10.23 -8.17
C CYS A 44 -16.61 -9.15 -9.13
N VAL A 45 -16.90 -7.96 -8.59
CA VAL A 45 -17.33 -6.77 -9.35
C VAL A 45 -16.24 -5.72 -9.34
N THR A 46 -15.84 -5.28 -10.52
CA THR A 46 -14.83 -4.23 -10.70
C THR A 46 -15.28 -2.90 -10.12
N GLN A 47 -14.40 -2.28 -9.36
CA GLN A 47 -14.49 -0.94 -8.81
C GLN A 47 -13.66 -0.01 -9.70
N SER A 48 -14.30 0.57 -10.72
CA SER A 48 -13.64 1.37 -11.76
C SER A 48 -13.29 2.79 -11.32
N GLN A 49 -13.83 3.25 -10.19
CA GLN A 49 -13.58 4.57 -9.62
C GLN A 49 -12.25 4.69 -8.88
N GLY A 50 -11.58 3.56 -8.59
CA GLY A 50 -10.34 3.53 -7.83
C GLY A 50 -9.23 4.35 -8.46
N LYS A 51 -8.53 5.12 -7.63
CA LYS A 51 -7.40 5.98 -8.02
C LYS A 51 -6.30 5.85 -6.96
N ILE A 52 -5.09 6.26 -7.30
CA ILE A 52 -3.99 6.35 -6.33
C ILE A 52 -3.50 7.79 -6.18
N VAL A 53 -3.07 8.14 -4.97
CA VAL A 53 -2.50 9.45 -4.67
C VAL A 53 -1.16 9.33 -3.98
N LEU A 54 -0.19 10.14 -4.41
CA LEU A 54 1.14 10.23 -3.81
C LEU A 54 1.07 10.89 -2.43
N ASP A 55 1.78 10.31 -1.46
CA ASP A 55 2.01 10.85 -0.13
C ASP A 55 2.59 12.28 -0.16
N ALA A 56 2.12 13.12 0.77
CA ALA A 56 2.48 14.54 0.85
C ALA A 56 3.99 14.81 1.00
N ASN A 57 4.75 13.90 1.60
CA ASN A 57 6.17 14.06 1.89
C ASN A 57 7.04 14.13 0.63
N TRP A 58 6.60 13.49 -0.47
CA TRP A 58 7.30 13.51 -1.77
C TRP A 58 7.00 14.75 -2.61
N ARG A 59 5.98 15.52 -2.25
CA ARG A 59 5.53 16.65 -3.05
C ARG A 59 6.48 17.83 -2.88
N TRP A 60 6.58 18.63 -3.94
CA TRP A 60 7.22 19.92 -3.83
C TRP A 60 6.43 20.82 -2.87
N VAL A 61 7.15 21.43 -1.94
CA VAL A 61 6.60 22.37 -0.95
C VAL A 61 7.17 23.76 -1.21
N HIS A 62 6.31 24.70 -1.61
CA HIS A 62 6.72 26.07 -1.92
C HIS A 62 5.78 27.10 -1.31
N ASN A 63 6.19 28.36 -1.30
CA ASN A 63 5.39 29.43 -0.75
C ASN A 63 4.11 29.65 -1.56
N THR A 64 3.04 30.03 -0.88
CA THR A 64 1.76 30.36 -1.49
C THR A 64 1.91 31.52 -2.48
N GLY A 65 1.33 31.37 -3.67
CA GLY A 65 1.37 32.40 -4.72
C GLY A 65 2.74 32.63 -5.37
N GLY A 66 3.76 31.81 -5.07
CA GLY A 66 5.09 31.90 -5.67
C GLY A 66 5.73 30.53 -5.90
N TYR A 67 7.04 30.51 -6.08
CA TYR A 67 7.82 29.30 -6.38
C TYR A 67 9.04 29.13 -5.47
N THR A 68 9.12 29.91 -4.38
CA THR A 68 10.21 29.81 -3.41
C THR A 68 9.98 28.58 -2.55
N ASN A 69 10.96 27.67 -2.52
CA ASN A 69 10.87 26.45 -1.73
C ASN A 69 10.71 26.77 -0.24
N CYS A 70 9.72 26.14 0.39
CA CYS A 70 9.65 26.10 1.85
C CYS A 70 10.55 25.02 2.43
N TYR A 71 10.86 24.00 1.64
CA TYR A 71 11.72 22.87 2.03
C TYR A 71 12.62 22.49 0.85
N THR A 72 13.94 22.40 1.08
CA THR A 72 14.94 22.02 0.06
C THR A 72 15.95 21.05 0.65
N GLY A 73 16.16 19.90 -0.02
CA GLY A 73 17.00 18.82 0.49
C GLY A 73 16.46 18.31 1.82
N GLN A 74 17.11 18.70 2.91
CA GLN A 74 16.75 18.32 4.27
C GLN A 74 16.34 19.50 5.19
N THR A 75 16.17 20.71 4.64
CA THR A 75 16.08 21.95 5.43
C THR A 75 14.84 22.78 5.08
N TRP A 76 14.17 23.30 6.11
CA TRP A 76 13.09 24.27 6.00
C TRP A 76 13.62 25.71 5.82
N ASP A 77 12.95 26.53 5.01
CA ASP A 77 13.24 27.96 4.91
C ASP A 77 12.82 28.68 6.19
N SER A 78 13.77 29.22 6.94
CA SER A 78 13.50 29.84 8.25
C SER A 78 12.73 31.16 8.18
N THR A 79 12.60 31.77 7.01
CA THR A 79 11.81 33.00 6.81
C THR A 79 10.34 32.67 6.60
N LEU A 80 10.06 31.66 5.77
CA LEU A 80 8.72 31.18 5.47
C LEU A 80 8.17 30.30 6.60
N CYS A 81 9.04 29.56 7.29
CA CYS A 81 8.70 28.53 8.27
C CYS A 81 9.27 28.84 9.67
N LYS A 82 8.88 30.00 10.22
CA LYS A 82 9.30 30.46 11.55
C LYS A 82 8.72 29.61 12.69
N ASP A 83 7.50 29.13 12.52
CA ASP A 83 6.78 28.27 13.45
C ASP A 83 5.87 27.31 12.68
N PRO A 84 5.40 26.22 13.32
CA PRO A 84 4.60 25.18 12.66
C PRO A 84 3.35 25.68 11.96
N VAL A 85 2.64 26.64 12.57
CA VAL A 85 1.39 27.18 12.02
C VAL A 85 1.72 28.08 10.86
N ALA A 86 2.59 29.08 11.05
CA ALA A 86 2.99 30.02 10.00
C ALA A 86 3.53 29.30 8.76
N CYS A 87 4.38 28.29 8.96
CA CYS A 87 4.89 27.46 7.86
C CYS A 87 3.77 26.78 7.09
N ALA A 88 2.81 26.14 7.78
CA ALA A 88 1.64 25.58 7.14
C ALA A 88 0.90 26.66 6.34
N GLN A 89 0.60 27.82 6.93
CA GLN A 89 -0.13 28.90 6.26
C GLN A 89 0.58 29.42 4.99
N ASN A 90 1.90 29.50 5.05
CA ASN A 90 2.74 30.10 4.02
C ASN A 90 3.07 29.12 2.89
N CYS A 91 2.93 27.82 3.09
CA CYS A 91 3.45 26.79 2.21
C CYS A 91 2.36 25.90 1.63
N ALA A 92 2.55 25.49 0.37
CA ALA A 92 1.60 24.74 -0.42
C ALA A 92 2.19 23.42 -0.91
N LEU A 93 1.38 22.36 -0.92
CA LEU A 93 1.71 21.09 -1.60
C LEU A 93 1.32 21.16 -3.08
N GLU A 94 2.25 20.87 -3.98
CA GLU A 94 1.97 20.84 -5.41
C GLU A 94 1.39 19.53 -5.93
N GLY A 95 0.81 19.62 -7.13
CA GLY A 95 0.48 18.45 -7.92
C GLY A 95 1.72 17.63 -8.28
N ALA A 96 1.52 16.35 -8.62
CA ALA A 96 2.61 15.41 -8.93
C ALA A 96 2.65 15.03 -10.42
N ASP A 97 3.86 14.90 -10.97
CA ASP A 97 4.08 14.15 -12.22
C ASP A 97 4.47 12.72 -11.87
N TYR A 98 3.44 11.88 -11.70
CA TYR A 98 3.55 10.51 -11.19
C TYR A 98 4.57 9.66 -11.95
N SER A 99 4.53 9.67 -13.28
CA SER A 99 5.38 8.79 -14.09
C SER A 99 6.79 9.33 -14.22
N ASN A 100 6.95 10.60 -14.63
CA ASN A 100 8.27 11.11 -15.01
C ASN A 100 9.11 11.54 -13.81
N THR A 101 8.48 12.02 -12.73
CA THR A 101 9.21 12.45 -11.52
C THR A 101 9.32 11.31 -10.51
N TYR A 102 8.27 10.53 -10.32
CA TYR A 102 8.18 9.55 -9.22
C TYR A 102 8.21 8.09 -9.67
N GLY A 103 8.21 7.81 -10.98
CA GLY A 103 8.29 6.43 -11.48
C GLY A 103 7.05 5.57 -11.19
N ILE A 104 5.91 6.20 -10.93
CA ILE A 104 4.64 5.56 -10.59
C ILE A 104 3.80 5.42 -11.85
N ASN A 105 3.51 4.18 -12.24
CA ASN A 105 2.80 3.87 -13.48
C ASN A 105 1.61 2.95 -13.19
N ALA A 106 0.40 3.45 -13.37
CA ALA A 106 -0.83 2.68 -13.22
C ALA A 106 -1.49 2.41 -14.58
N ASN A 107 -1.94 1.18 -14.81
CA ASN A 107 -2.68 0.78 -16.01
C ASN A 107 -3.72 -0.29 -15.64
N GLY A 108 -5.01 0.05 -15.80
CA GLY A 108 -6.11 -0.84 -15.43
C GLY A 108 -6.04 -1.24 -13.96
N ASN A 109 -5.80 -2.52 -13.69
CA ASN A 109 -5.70 -3.07 -12.34
C ASN A 109 -4.25 -3.26 -11.85
N SER A 110 -3.26 -2.66 -12.52
CA SER A 110 -1.83 -2.83 -12.24
C SER A 110 -1.17 -1.49 -11.89
N LEU A 111 -0.30 -1.50 -10.89
CA LEU A 111 0.52 -0.40 -10.41
C LEU A 111 1.98 -0.86 -10.34
N THR A 112 2.85 -0.26 -11.16
CA THR A 112 4.30 -0.46 -11.09
C THR A 112 4.95 0.77 -10.47
N MET A 113 5.77 0.54 -9.43
CA MET A 113 6.49 1.59 -8.70
C MET A 113 8.00 1.34 -8.86
N LYS A 114 8.71 2.30 -9.45
CA LYS A 114 10.17 2.27 -9.58
C LYS A 114 10.84 2.72 -8.29
N PHE A 115 12.00 2.15 -8.01
CA PHE A 115 12.81 2.55 -6.88
C PHE A 115 13.49 3.91 -7.12
N VAL A 116 14.25 4.06 -8.20
CA VAL A 116 14.92 5.33 -8.52
C VAL A 116 14.35 5.93 -9.80
N THR A 117 14.02 7.22 -9.76
CA THR A 117 13.64 8.01 -10.95
C THR A 117 14.52 9.25 -11.05
N LYS A 118 15.33 9.32 -12.12
CA LYS A 118 16.27 10.42 -12.35
C LYS A 118 15.67 11.44 -13.32
N THR A 119 15.61 12.68 -12.87
CA THR A 119 15.27 13.88 -13.66
C THR A 119 16.41 14.91 -13.50
N GLU A 120 16.10 16.21 -13.48
CA GLU A 120 17.03 17.22 -12.93
C GLU A 120 17.32 16.98 -11.44
N ASN A 121 16.37 16.37 -10.73
CA ASN A 121 16.51 15.85 -9.37
C ASN A 121 16.37 14.31 -9.37
N THR A 122 16.87 13.65 -8.33
CA THR A 122 16.69 12.20 -8.15
C THR A 122 15.61 11.93 -7.11
N ASN A 123 14.59 11.17 -7.49
CA ASN A 123 13.61 10.60 -6.58
C ASN A 123 14.01 9.17 -6.20
N VAL A 124 13.91 8.83 -4.91
CA VAL A 124 14.09 7.48 -4.37
C VAL A 124 12.81 7.07 -3.64
N GLY A 125 12.32 5.88 -3.96
CA GLY A 125 11.11 5.31 -3.39
C GLY A 125 9.82 6.08 -3.72
N SER A 126 8.71 5.55 -3.25
CA SER A 126 7.42 6.24 -3.24
C SER A 126 6.43 5.54 -2.30
N ARG A 127 5.43 6.29 -1.82
CA ARG A 127 4.27 5.78 -1.07
C ARG A 127 3.00 6.37 -1.64
N VAL A 128 2.01 5.51 -1.90
CA VAL A 128 0.71 5.93 -2.44
C VAL A 128 -0.46 5.31 -1.67
N TYR A 129 -1.61 5.97 -1.72
CA TYR A 129 -2.84 5.54 -1.08
C TYR A 129 -3.93 5.26 -2.09
N LEU A 130 -4.79 4.27 -1.82
CA LEU A 130 -5.99 4.06 -2.63
C LEU A 130 -7.09 5.07 -2.26
N LEU A 131 -7.59 5.76 -3.27
CA LEU A 131 -8.69 6.71 -3.20
C LEU A 131 -10.02 6.06 -3.64
N LYS A 132 -11.07 6.38 -2.90
CA LYS A 132 -12.46 6.13 -3.28
C LYS A 132 -12.95 7.14 -4.31
N ASP A 133 -12.58 8.41 -4.10
CA ASP A 133 -12.82 9.56 -4.95
C ASP A 133 -11.66 10.57 -4.82
N ASP A 134 -11.68 11.69 -5.54
CA ASP A 134 -10.55 12.63 -5.58
C ASP A 134 -10.24 13.34 -4.25
N SER A 135 -10.99 13.11 -3.18
CA SER A 135 -10.76 13.77 -1.88
C SER A 135 -10.97 12.84 -0.68
N THR A 136 -11.13 11.54 -0.91
CA THR A 136 -11.42 10.57 0.14
C THR A 136 -10.67 9.27 -0.13
N TYR A 137 -9.86 8.82 0.83
CA TYR A 137 -9.28 7.48 0.81
C TYR A 137 -10.36 6.39 0.87
N GLU A 138 -10.09 5.27 0.22
CA GLU A 138 -10.93 4.08 0.37
C GLU A 138 -10.65 3.42 1.72
N LEU A 139 -11.71 3.23 2.53
CA LEU A 139 -11.60 2.59 3.84
C LEU A 139 -12.03 1.13 3.79
N PHE A 140 -11.12 0.24 4.17
CA PHE A 140 -11.35 -1.21 4.18
C PHE A 140 -11.68 -1.70 5.59
N LYS A 141 -12.82 -2.36 5.74
CA LYS A 141 -13.26 -2.99 7.01
C LYS A 141 -12.87 -4.46 7.00
N LEU A 142 -11.69 -4.76 7.52
CA LEU A 142 -11.02 -6.05 7.26
C LEU A 142 -11.63 -7.25 8.00
N LYS A 143 -12.32 -7.05 9.14
CA LYS A 143 -12.84 -8.17 9.95
C LYS A 143 -13.83 -9.06 9.18
N ASN A 144 -13.58 -10.37 9.24
CA ASN A 144 -14.32 -11.40 8.52
C ASN A 144 -14.33 -11.20 7.00
N GLN A 145 -13.25 -10.62 6.48
CA GLN A 145 -13.02 -10.42 5.05
C GLN A 145 -11.67 -11.01 4.65
N GLU A 146 -11.46 -11.06 3.35
CA GLU A 146 -10.26 -11.50 2.67
C GLU A 146 -9.77 -10.39 1.74
N PHE A 147 -8.48 -10.09 1.83
CA PHE A 147 -7.79 -9.16 0.95
C PHE A 147 -6.73 -9.90 0.14
N THR A 148 -6.78 -9.73 -1.17
CA THR A 148 -5.94 -10.46 -2.12
C THR A 148 -5.41 -9.54 -3.18
N PHE A 149 -4.17 -9.78 -3.60
CA PHE A 149 -3.53 -9.06 -4.69
C PHE A 149 -2.51 -9.97 -5.37
N ASP A 150 -2.14 -9.61 -6.59
CA ASP A 150 -0.98 -10.18 -7.27
C ASP A 150 0.21 -9.24 -7.10
N VAL A 151 1.41 -9.78 -6.89
CA VAL A 151 2.66 -9.03 -6.77
C VAL A 151 3.77 -9.64 -7.61
N ASP A 152 4.54 -8.78 -8.25
CA ASP A 152 5.83 -9.13 -8.86
C ASP A 152 6.95 -8.40 -8.10
N VAL A 153 7.78 -9.19 -7.43
CA VAL A 153 8.96 -8.76 -6.67
C VAL A 153 10.26 -9.26 -7.29
N SER A 154 10.21 -9.83 -8.50
CA SER A 154 11.38 -10.44 -9.17
C SER A 154 12.53 -9.46 -9.38
N ASN A 155 12.22 -8.16 -9.35
CA ASN A 155 13.16 -7.04 -9.51
C ASN A 155 13.36 -6.23 -8.21
N LEU A 156 13.15 -6.86 -7.05
CA LEU A 156 13.44 -6.28 -5.72
C LEU A 156 14.56 -7.08 -5.04
N PRO A 157 15.82 -6.63 -5.08
CA PRO A 157 16.93 -7.32 -4.41
C PRO A 157 16.92 -7.12 -2.89
N CYS A 158 17.92 -7.71 -2.22
CA CYS A 158 18.24 -7.44 -0.82
C CYS A 158 18.31 -5.94 -0.53
N GLY A 159 17.78 -5.51 0.61
CA GLY A 159 17.82 -4.11 1.02
C GLY A 159 16.61 -3.27 0.57
N LEU A 160 15.78 -3.78 -0.33
CA LEU A 160 14.52 -3.13 -0.72
C LEU A 160 13.32 -3.82 -0.10
N ASN A 161 12.26 -3.05 0.07
CA ASN A 161 10.94 -3.53 0.44
C ASN A 161 9.91 -2.91 -0.48
N GLY A 162 9.18 -3.77 -1.20
CA GLY A 162 7.91 -3.38 -1.79
C GLY A 162 6.81 -3.70 -0.79
N ALA A 163 6.29 -2.71 -0.08
CA ALA A 163 5.27 -2.92 0.94
C ALA A 163 3.84 -2.65 0.44
N LEU A 164 2.90 -3.48 0.87
CA LEU A 164 1.46 -3.27 0.75
C LEU A 164 0.84 -3.51 2.12
N TYR A 165 0.18 -2.51 2.67
CA TYR A 165 -0.24 -2.50 4.07
C TYR A 165 -1.47 -1.61 4.28
N PHE A 166 -2.03 -1.66 5.48
CA PHE A 166 -3.13 -0.79 5.88
C PHE A 166 -2.76 0.07 7.07
N SER A 167 -3.17 1.33 7.02
CA SER A 167 -2.95 2.30 8.09
C SER A 167 -4.29 2.89 8.57
N GLU A 168 -4.45 3.09 9.88
CA GLU A 168 -5.65 3.68 10.50
C GLU A 168 -5.70 5.22 10.35
N MET A 169 -5.49 5.69 9.12
CA MET A 169 -5.58 7.09 8.70
C MET A 169 -7.04 7.57 8.62
N ASP A 170 -7.25 8.88 8.77
CA ASP A 170 -8.53 9.50 8.48
C ASP A 170 -8.82 9.51 6.97
N ALA A 171 -10.07 9.22 6.58
CA ALA A 171 -10.46 9.12 5.17
C ALA A 171 -10.22 10.41 4.36
N ASP A 172 -10.31 11.58 4.99
CA ASP A 172 -10.09 12.88 4.34
C ASP A 172 -8.64 13.41 4.51
N GLY A 173 -7.73 12.58 5.02
CA GLY A 173 -6.35 12.96 5.32
C GLY A 173 -6.21 13.97 6.47
N GLY A 174 -7.24 14.09 7.33
CA GLY A 174 -7.29 14.99 8.48
C GLY A 174 -7.88 16.37 8.19
N MET A 175 -8.43 16.60 7.00
CA MET A 175 -8.91 17.91 6.56
C MET A 175 -10.05 18.45 7.45
N SER A 176 -10.98 17.61 7.89
CA SER A 176 -12.07 17.99 8.78
C SER A 176 -11.64 18.24 10.23
N LYS A 177 -10.55 17.60 10.68
CA LYS A 177 -10.02 17.74 12.05
C LYS A 177 -9.11 18.94 12.21
N TYR A 178 -8.36 19.28 11.17
CA TYR A 178 -7.28 20.26 11.24
C TYR A 178 -7.55 21.41 10.29
N ALA A 179 -8.00 22.54 10.83
CA ALA A 179 -8.39 23.71 10.02
C ALA A 179 -7.27 24.23 9.10
N ASN A 180 -6.02 24.02 9.51
CA ASN A 180 -4.84 24.36 8.73
C ASN A 180 -4.42 23.26 7.75
N ASN A 181 -5.17 22.18 7.55
CA ASN A 181 -4.96 21.30 6.41
C ASN A 181 -5.97 21.67 5.32
N LYS A 182 -5.53 22.29 4.23
CA LYS A 182 -6.37 22.60 3.05
C LYS A 182 -6.14 21.64 1.89
N ALA A 183 -5.14 20.75 2.00
CA ALA A 183 -4.75 19.85 0.93
C ALA A 183 -5.48 18.50 1.04
N GLY A 184 -5.54 17.91 2.23
CA GLY A 184 -6.30 16.69 2.51
C GLY A 184 -5.84 15.45 1.75
N ALA A 185 -6.70 14.43 1.72
CA ALA A 185 -6.45 13.16 1.01
C ALA A 185 -6.13 13.35 -0.48
N LYS A 186 -6.66 14.40 -1.12
CA LYS A 186 -6.33 14.78 -2.50
C LYS A 186 -4.83 14.99 -2.74
N TYR A 187 -4.08 15.38 -1.70
CA TYR A 187 -2.64 15.59 -1.78
C TYR A 187 -1.87 14.63 -0.88
N GLY A 188 -2.49 13.51 -0.48
CA GLY A 188 -1.81 12.46 0.28
C GLY A 188 -1.43 12.85 1.72
N THR A 189 -2.20 13.73 2.38
CA THR A 189 -1.92 14.11 3.78
C THR A 189 -2.44 13.09 4.79
N GLY A 190 -1.97 13.20 6.03
CA GLY A 190 -2.55 12.50 7.18
C GLY A 190 -1.96 11.11 7.43
N TYR A 191 -0.81 10.80 6.83
CA TYR A 191 -0.12 9.54 7.08
C TYR A 191 0.17 9.31 8.56
N CYS A 192 0.09 8.05 8.96
CA CYS A 192 0.52 7.54 10.25
C CYS A 192 0.83 6.05 10.08
N ASP A 193 1.60 5.50 11.00
CA ASP A 193 1.84 4.06 11.10
C ASP A 193 2.29 3.70 12.52
N ALA A 194 2.63 2.44 12.77
CA ALA A 194 2.99 1.98 14.10
C ALA A 194 4.42 2.35 14.51
N GLN A 195 5.25 2.84 13.59
CA GLN A 195 6.58 3.38 13.87
C GLN A 195 6.54 4.79 14.45
N CYS A 196 5.38 5.46 14.40
CA CYS A 196 5.23 6.86 14.81
C CYS A 196 6.22 7.81 14.08
N PRO A 197 6.27 7.80 12.73
CA PRO A 197 7.28 8.45 11.92
C PRO A 197 7.36 9.94 12.20
N ARG A 198 8.59 10.42 12.36
CA ARG A 198 8.92 11.81 12.68
C ARG A 198 9.46 12.60 11.48
N ASP A 199 9.64 11.92 10.37
CA ASP A 199 10.07 12.47 9.08
C ASP A 199 8.94 13.10 8.27
N ILE A 200 7.70 12.94 8.73
CA ILE A 200 6.54 13.54 8.09
C ILE A 200 6.59 15.06 8.24
N LYS A 201 6.66 15.75 7.09
CA LYS A 201 6.80 17.22 7.00
C LYS A 201 5.60 17.97 7.58
N PHE A 202 4.39 17.44 7.46
CA PHE A 202 3.17 18.07 7.97
C PHE A 202 2.31 17.08 8.75
N ILE A 203 2.03 17.41 10.02
CA ILE A 203 1.24 16.58 10.93
C ILE A 203 0.19 17.48 11.58
N ASN A 204 -1.07 17.05 11.56
CA ASN A 204 -2.20 17.77 12.17
C ASN A 204 -2.39 19.21 11.64
N GLY A 205 -2.11 19.44 10.35
CA GLY A 205 -2.21 20.76 9.72
C GLY A 205 -1.11 21.75 10.13
N GLU A 206 -0.04 21.26 10.76
CA GLU A 206 1.14 22.04 11.16
C GLU A 206 2.40 21.46 10.50
N ALA A 207 3.34 22.33 10.12
CA ALA A 207 4.63 21.86 9.63
C ALA A 207 5.51 21.38 10.80
N ASN A 208 6.22 20.27 10.63
CA ASN A 208 7.02 19.64 11.69
C ASN A 208 8.38 20.32 11.89
N VAL A 209 8.42 21.64 11.95
CA VAL A 209 9.66 22.45 11.92
C VAL A 209 10.38 22.49 13.27
N LEU A 210 9.68 22.21 14.37
CA LEU A 210 10.28 22.24 15.71
C LEU A 210 11.32 21.12 15.84
N ASN A 211 12.53 21.48 16.25
CA ASN A 211 13.67 20.57 16.40
C ASN A 211 13.96 19.75 15.13
N TRP A 212 13.65 20.28 13.95
CA TRP A 212 13.91 19.59 12.70
C TRP A 212 15.42 19.38 12.50
N THR A 213 15.81 18.12 12.38
CA THR A 213 17.20 17.71 12.13
C THR A 213 17.24 16.90 10.85
N GLY A 214 17.97 17.38 9.84
CA GLY A 214 18.16 16.64 8.60
C GLY A 214 18.93 15.33 8.84
N SER A 215 18.61 14.30 8.06
CA SER A 215 19.24 12.98 8.21
C SER A 215 20.72 13.04 7.83
N SER A 216 21.54 12.19 8.47
CA SER A 216 22.96 12.05 8.14
C SER A 216 23.23 11.12 6.95
N ASN A 217 22.24 10.31 6.57
CA ASN A 217 22.37 9.30 5.52
C ASN A 217 21.22 9.33 4.50
N ASP A 218 20.33 10.33 4.55
CA ASP A 218 19.30 10.60 3.55
C ASP A 218 19.28 12.11 3.28
N VAL A 219 19.55 12.50 2.02
CA VAL A 219 19.65 13.92 1.62
C VAL A 219 18.29 14.60 1.44
N ASN A 220 17.19 13.85 1.45
CA ASN A 220 15.83 14.31 1.21
C ASN A 220 14.94 14.27 2.47
N SER A 221 15.49 13.82 3.60
CA SER A 221 14.74 13.56 4.82
C SER A 221 15.38 14.18 6.05
N GLY A 222 14.61 14.18 7.14
CA GLY A 222 14.99 14.65 8.45
C GLY A 222 13.93 14.23 9.45
N THR A 223 14.07 14.62 10.71
CA THR A 223 13.05 14.34 11.73
C THR A 223 12.75 15.59 12.54
N GLY A 224 11.45 15.85 12.75
CA GLY A 224 10.98 16.90 13.65
C GLY A 224 10.69 16.39 15.06
N ARG A 225 10.16 17.28 15.90
CA ARG A 225 9.70 16.98 17.26
C ARG A 225 8.52 16.01 17.26
N TYR A 226 7.61 16.14 16.30
CA TYR A 226 6.38 15.36 16.29
C TYR A 226 6.53 14.12 15.43
N GLY A 227 5.89 13.04 15.87
CA GLY A 227 5.59 11.89 15.04
C GLY A 227 4.09 11.67 14.88
N THR A 228 3.69 10.76 14.01
CA THR A 228 2.28 10.47 13.71
C THR A 228 2.01 8.97 13.79
N CYS A 229 1.30 8.56 14.84
CA CYS A 229 1.10 7.17 15.24
C CYS A 229 -0.29 6.67 14.88
N CYS A 230 -0.43 5.43 14.43
CA CYS A 230 -1.70 4.71 14.41
C CYS A 230 -1.49 3.21 14.21
N SER A 231 -2.53 2.40 14.45
CA SER A 231 -2.43 0.95 14.22
C SER A 231 -2.20 0.65 12.74
N GLU A 232 -1.42 -0.40 12.49
CA GLU A 232 -0.93 -0.77 11.16
C GLU A 232 -1.08 -2.27 10.93
N MET A 233 -1.49 -2.65 9.71
CA MET A 233 -1.54 -4.03 9.26
C MET A 233 -0.65 -4.19 8.03
N ASP A 234 0.53 -4.74 8.23
CA ASP A 234 1.45 -5.09 7.16
C ASP A 234 1.00 -6.39 6.50
N ILE A 235 0.23 -6.25 5.41
CA ILE A 235 -0.20 -7.41 4.62
C ILE A 235 1.01 -8.05 3.96
N TRP A 236 1.93 -7.22 3.48
CA TRP A 236 3.07 -7.65 2.72
C TRP A 236 4.20 -6.65 2.87
N GLU A 237 5.28 -7.10 3.47
CA GLU A 237 6.60 -6.49 3.32
C GLU A 237 7.49 -7.54 2.69
N GLY A 238 8.16 -7.21 1.59
CA GLY A 238 8.86 -8.26 0.87
C GLY A 238 9.69 -7.82 -0.31
N ASN A 239 10.65 -8.67 -0.60
CA ASN A 239 11.51 -8.62 -1.77
C ASN A 239 11.70 -10.04 -2.33
N VAL A 240 12.65 -10.22 -3.25
CA VAL A 240 12.88 -11.53 -3.89
C VAL A 240 13.37 -12.62 -2.91
N VAL A 241 13.88 -12.23 -1.74
CA VAL A 241 14.51 -13.14 -0.76
C VAL A 241 13.55 -13.52 0.37
N SER A 242 12.88 -12.53 0.96
CA SER A 242 12.04 -12.74 2.13
C SER A 242 10.75 -11.93 2.06
N THR A 243 9.75 -12.37 2.82
CA THR A 243 8.53 -11.61 3.07
C THR A 243 8.03 -11.82 4.50
N ALA A 244 7.35 -10.81 5.04
CA ALA A 244 6.65 -10.84 6.32
C ALA A 244 5.23 -10.30 6.18
N TYR A 245 4.36 -10.72 7.10
CA TYR A 245 3.09 -10.04 7.37
C TYR A 245 2.88 -9.88 8.87
N THR A 246 2.46 -8.70 9.29
CA THR A 246 2.63 -8.25 10.68
C THR A 246 1.51 -7.30 11.10
N PRO A 247 0.69 -7.64 12.12
CA PRO A 247 -0.18 -6.68 12.78
C PRO A 247 0.57 -5.89 13.86
N HIS A 248 0.32 -4.58 13.90
CA HIS A 248 0.91 -3.64 14.84
C HIS A 248 -0.19 -2.82 15.56
N PRO A 249 -0.63 -3.23 16.75
CA PRO A 249 -1.60 -2.46 17.52
C PRO A 249 -0.96 -1.27 18.22
N CYS A 250 -1.72 -0.18 18.30
CA CYS A 250 -1.40 0.98 19.14
C CYS A 250 -2.37 1.11 20.32
N SER A 251 -1.91 1.68 21.43
CA SER A 251 -2.79 2.02 22.57
C SER A 251 -3.67 3.25 22.32
N VAL A 252 -3.34 4.05 21.29
CA VAL A 252 -4.14 5.18 20.81
C VAL A 252 -5.16 4.74 19.75
N ASN A 253 -6.08 5.63 19.38
CA ASN A 253 -7.17 5.32 18.43
C ASN A 253 -7.05 6.22 17.20
N GLY A 254 -6.87 5.63 16.02
CA GLY A 254 -6.67 6.38 14.78
C GLY A 254 -5.38 7.18 14.80
N GLN A 255 -5.20 7.99 13.75
CA GLN A 255 -4.09 8.93 13.67
C GLN A 255 -3.99 9.80 14.93
N THR A 256 -2.83 9.73 15.59
CA THR A 256 -2.51 10.48 16.80
C THR A 256 -1.09 11.03 16.71
N ARG A 257 -0.94 12.34 16.88
CA ARG A 257 0.38 12.97 16.97
C ARG A 257 1.05 12.62 18.30
N CYS A 258 2.32 12.23 18.27
CA CYS A 258 3.16 12.03 19.45
C CYS A 258 4.25 13.10 19.55
N ASP A 259 4.73 13.39 20.77
CA ASP A 259 5.82 14.30 21.05
C ASP A 259 7.11 13.55 21.45
N SER A 260 8.19 13.76 20.69
CA SER A 260 9.48 13.11 20.92
C SER A 260 10.31 13.72 22.07
N THR A 261 9.83 14.77 22.73
CA THR A 261 10.47 15.30 23.95
C THR A 261 10.21 14.43 25.19
N GLY A 262 9.18 13.60 25.14
CA GLY A 262 8.90 12.55 26.11
C GLY A 262 9.06 11.15 25.50
N THR A 263 8.25 10.20 25.99
CA THR A 263 8.26 8.81 25.53
C THR A 263 7.10 8.48 24.59
N GLU A 264 6.29 9.46 24.20
CA GLU A 264 5.04 9.22 23.45
C GLU A 264 5.31 8.45 22.15
N CYS A 265 6.24 8.91 21.32
CA CYS A 265 6.52 8.29 20.01
C CYS A 265 7.09 6.87 20.10
N SER A 266 7.73 6.49 21.21
CA SER A 266 8.22 5.13 21.42
C SER A 266 7.24 4.26 22.22
N SER A 267 6.14 4.83 22.71
CA SER A 267 5.23 4.13 23.63
C SER A 267 3.80 4.00 23.14
N PHE A 268 3.38 4.73 22.11
CA PHE A 268 2.00 4.63 21.64
C PHE A 268 1.72 3.32 20.90
N CYS A 269 2.71 2.79 20.18
CA CYS A 269 2.51 1.68 19.24
C CYS A 269 3.44 0.51 19.50
N ASP A 270 3.04 -0.67 19.03
CA ASP A 270 3.88 -1.85 18.92
C ASP A 270 4.76 -1.75 17.67
N GLN A 271 5.95 -1.15 17.80
CA GLN A 271 6.88 -1.00 16.67
C GLN A 271 7.38 -2.35 16.12
N PRO A 272 7.71 -3.37 16.95
CA PRO A 272 8.14 -4.67 16.43
C PRO A 272 7.02 -5.51 15.80
N GLY A 273 5.79 -5.39 16.27
CA GLY A 273 4.65 -6.18 15.77
C GLY A 273 4.67 -7.65 16.17
N CYS A 274 3.71 -8.42 15.65
CA CYS A 274 3.67 -9.88 15.73
C CYS A 274 3.86 -10.52 14.35
N ASP A 275 5.10 -10.66 13.91
CA ASP A 275 5.44 -10.99 12.52
C ASP A 275 5.34 -12.49 12.21
N PHE A 276 4.99 -12.79 10.97
CA PHE A 276 5.21 -14.11 10.36
C PHE A 276 6.02 -13.97 9.06
N ASN A 277 7.31 -14.29 9.15
CA ASN A 277 8.21 -14.50 8.02
C ASN A 277 8.59 -15.98 7.97
N SER A 278 8.28 -16.68 6.87
CA SER A 278 8.48 -18.13 6.74
C SER A 278 9.92 -18.58 7.03
N PHE A 279 10.91 -17.81 6.55
CA PHE A 279 12.33 -18.10 6.79
C PHE A 279 12.68 -17.93 8.28
N ARG A 280 12.23 -16.82 8.89
CA ARG A 280 12.41 -16.55 10.33
C ARG A 280 11.75 -17.60 11.21
N MET A 281 10.62 -18.13 10.76
CA MET A 281 9.87 -19.21 11.40
C MET A 281 10.45 -20.61 11.12
N GLY A 282 11.59 -20.72 10.42
CA GLY A 282 12.35 -21.96 10.28
C GLY A 282 12.13 -22.74 8.99
N ASP A 283 11.26 -22.27 8.07
CA ASP A 283 11.12 -22.85 6.73
C ASP A 283 11.88 -22.02 5.70
N LYS A 284 13.14 -22.43 5.47
CA LYS A 284 14.06 -21.78 4.52
C LYS A 284 13.83 -22.18 3.06
N THR A 285 12.84 -23.01 2.79
CA THR A 285 12.56 -23.59 1.46
C THR A 285 11.22 -23.15 0.89
N PHE A 286 10.51 -22.28 1.62
CA PHE A 286 9.15 -21.89 1.27
C PHE A 286 9.10 -20.72 0.28
N TYR A 287 9.84 -19.64 0.51
CA TYR A 287 9.74 -18.41 -0.26
C TYR A 287 11.11 -17.96 -0.76
N GLY A 288 11.25 -17.72 -2.06
CA GLY A 288 12.48 -17.27 -2.69
C GLY A 288 12.63 -17.77 -4.12
N SER A 289 13.74 -17.41 -4.78
CA SER A 289 13.98 -17.78 -6.18
C SER A 289 14.02 -19.30 -6.36
N GLY A 290 13.09 -19.85 -7.15
CA GLY A 290 12.97 -21.29 -7.39
C GLY A 290 12.47 -22.13 -6.21
N LEU A 291 11.95 -21.51 -5.15
CA LEU A 291 11.40 -22.21 -3.98
C LEU A 291 9.90 -22.53 -4.16
N THR A 292 9.23 -22.97 -3.08
CA THR A 292 7.80 -23.35 -3.13
C THR A 292 6.93 -22.20 -3.67
N ILE A 293 7.17 -20.99 -3.17
CA ILE A 293 6.74 -19.72 -3.76
C ILE A 293 7.95 -19.15 -4.50
N ASP A 294 7.91 -19.25 -5.83
CA ASP A 294 9.00 -18.84 -6.70
C ASP A 294 8.94 -17.34 -6.98
N THR A 295 9.81 -16.56 -6.35
CA THR A 295 9.81 -15.09 -6.45
C THR A 295 10.31 -14.54 -7.78
N THR A 296 10.77 -15.41 -8.68
CA THR A 296 11.08 -15.02 -10.08
C THR A 296 9.83 -14.84 -10.93
N LYS A 297 8.65 -15.13 -10.38
CA LYS A 297 7.35 -15.07 -11.05
C LYS A 297 6.36 -14.29 -10.19
N LYS A 298 5.31 -13.80 -10.82
CA LYS A 298 4.17 -13.18 -10.14
C LYS A 298 3.54 -14.15 -9.10
N ILE A 299 3.14 -13.60 -7.96
CA ILE A 299 2.56 -14.32 -6.83
C ILE A 299 1.19 -13.70 -6.52
N THR A 300 0.15 -14.51 -6.37
CA THR A 300 -1.08 -14.03 -5.71
C THR A 300 -0.93 -14.26 -4.21
N VAL A 301 -1.14 -13.21 -3.42
CA VAL A 301 -1.10 -13.24 -1.95
C VAL A 301 -2.52 -13.06 -1.43
N VAL A 302 -2.98 -13.96 -0.56
CA VAL A 302 -4.32 -13.96 0.06
C VAL A 302 -4.15 -13.82 1.56
N THR A 303 -4.85 -12.85 2.17
CA THR A 303 -4.86 -12.64 3.62
C THR A 303 -6.29 -12.62 4.15
N GLN A 304 -6.58 -13.48 5.13
CA GLN A 304 -7.91 -13.63 5.70
C GLN A 304 -7.92 -13.16 7.16
N PHE A 305 -8.91 -12.36 7.53
CA PHE A 305 -9.08 -11.83 8.88
C PHE A 305 -10.25 -12.53 9.56
N VAL A 306 -9.97 -13.64 10.22
CA VAL A 306 -11.00 -14.51 10.79
C VAL A 306 -11.45 -13.96 12.13
N THR A 307 -12.76 -13.85 12.32
CA THR A 307 -13.38 -13.50 13.60
C THR A 307 -13.88 -14.74 14.33
N ALA A 308 -14.00 -14.64 15.65
CA ALA A 308 -14.33 -15.77 16.52
C ALA A 308 -15.70 -16.40 16.23
N ASP A 309 -16.67 -15.61 15.75
CA ASP A 309 -18.04 -16.03 15.45
C ASP A 309 -18.35 -16.07 13.93
N GLY A 310 -17.35 -15.79 13.08
CA GLY A 310 -17.54 -15.75 11.63
C GLY A 310 -18.38 -14.58 11.11
N THR A 311 -18.53 -13.50 11.90
CA THR A 311 -19.24 -12.28 11.51
C THR A 311 -18.28 -11.08 11.42
N ALA A 312 -18.65 -10.04 10.66
CA ALA A 312 -17.85 -8.81 10.56
C ALA A 312 -17.72 -8.05 11.90
N THR A 313 -18.62 -8.30 12.86
CA THR A 313 -18.63 -7.64 14.17
C THR A 313 -17.90 -8.44 15.25
N GLY A 314 -17.72 -9.75 15.08
CA GLY A 314 -17.09 -10.63 16.06
C GLY A 314 -15.63 -10.27 16.36
N ALA A 315 -15.11 -10.70 17.51
CA ALA A 315 -13.72 -10.44 17.87
C ALA A 315 -12.74 -11.04 16.83
N LEU A 316 -11.72 -10.27 16.41
CA LEU A 316 -10.65 -10.80 15.57
C LEU A 316 -9.96 -11.94 16.34
N LYS A 317 -9.73 -13.07 15.65
CA LYS A 317 -9.17 -14.28 16.26
C LYS A 317 -7.87 -14.71 15.58
N GLU A 318 -7.80 -14.59 14.26
CA GLU A 318 -6.72 -15.19 13.49
C GLU A 318 -6.52 -14.44 12.16
N ILE A 319 -5.27 -14.24 11.76
CA ILE A 319 -4.89 -13.73 10.44
C ILE A 319 -4.19 -14.85 9.68
N ARG A 320 -4.84 -15.34 8.62
CA ARG A 320 -4.33 -16.45 7.79
C ARG A 320 -3.72 -15.94 6.51
N ARG A 321 -2.81 -16.74 5.96
CA ARG A 321 -2.10 -16.48 4.70
C ARG A 321 -2.25 -17.68 3.76
N LEU A 322 -2.53 -17.40 2.50
CA LEU A 322 -2.38 -18.35 1.41
C LEU A 322 -1.69 -17.67 0.23
N TYR A 323 -1.17 -18.47 -0.67
CA TYR A 323 -0.61 -18.02 -1.93
C TYR A 323 -1.28 -18.75 -3.10
N VAL A 324 -1.34 -18.12 -4.26
CA VAL A 324 -1.65 -18.81 -5.52
C VAL A 324 -0.54 -18.52 -6.51
N GLN A 325 0.08 -19.58 -7.04
CA GLN A 325 1.08 -19.46 -8.08
C GLN A 325 0.89 -20.56 -9.11
N ASN A 326 0.95 -20.20 -10.39
CA ASN A 326 0.70 -21.12 -11.51
C ASN A 326 -0.62 -21.91 -11.37
N GLY A 327 -1.67 -21.23 -10.88
CA GLY A 327 -3.00 -21.82 -10.68
C GLY A 327 -3.13 -22.77 -9.48
N LYS A 328 -2.08 -22.95 -8.67
CA LYS A 328 -2.10 -23.82 -7.49
C LYS A 328 -2.24 -22.98 -6.22
N VAL A 329 -3.21 -23.32 -5.37
CA VAL A 329 -3.30 -22.79 -4.01
C VAL A 329 -2.23 -23.46 -3.16
N ILE A 330 -1.45 -22.63 -2.46
CA ILE A 330 -0.35 -23.03 -1.60
C ILE A 330 -0.65 -22.45 -0.21
N GLN A 331 -0.82 -23.34 0.77
CA GLN A 331 -0.99 -22.93 2.16
C GLN A 331 0.29 -22.28 2.69
N ASN A 332 0.18 -21.41 3.68
CA ASN A 332 1.35 -20.83 4.33
C ASN A 332 2.28 -21.93 4.88
N SER A 333 3.58 -21.61 5.00
CA SER A 333 4.52 -22.48 5.69
C SER A 333 4.11 -22.68 7.15
N LYS A 334 4.58 -23.75 7.77
CA LYS A 334 4.44 -23.95 9.22
C LYS A 334 5.69 -23.51 9.95
N THR A 335 5.53 -23.03 11.18
CA THR A 335 6.66 -22.80 12.09
C THR A 335 7.42 -24.10 12.33
N ASN A 336 8.75 -23.99 12.32
CA ASN A 336 9.71 -25.04 12.61
C ASN A 336 10.81 -24.46 13.53
N VAL A 337 10.38 -24.03 14.72
CA VAL A 337 11.23 -23.43 15.75
C VAL A 337 11.28 -24.38 16.95
N ALA A 338 12.49 -24.74 17.39
CA ALA A 338 12.66 -25.65 18.52
C ALA A 338 11.99 -25.09 19.80
N GLY A 339 11.16 -25.91 20.45
CA GLY A 339 10.42 -25.51 21.65
C GLY A 339 9.13 -24.71 21.39
N MET A 340 8.80 -24.41 20.13
CA MET A 340 7.56 -23.75 19.74
C MET A 340 6.58 -24.77 19.13
N SER A 341 5.28 -24.60 19.41
CA SER A 341 4.24 -25.38 18.70
C SER A 341 4.21 -25.02 17.21
N SER A 342 3.59 -25.88 16.40
CA SER A 342 3.43 -25.63 14.97
C SER A 342 2.25 -24.70 14.70
N TYR A 343 2.49 -23.61 13.97
CA TYR A 343 1.50 -22.62 13.54
C TYR A 343 1.73 -22.29 12.06
N ASP A 344 0.67 -21.88 11.35
CA ASP A 344 0.72 -21.36 9.97
C ASP A 344 -0.05 -20.03 9.82
N SER A 345 -0.49 -19.46 10.93
CA SER A 345 -1.27 -18.22 11.00
C SER A 345 -0.91 -17.40 12.23
N ILE A 346 -1.27 -16.12 12.22
CA ILE A 346 -1.05 -15.22 13.35
C ILE A 346 -2.29 -15.23 14.25
N SER A 347 -2.07 -15.43 15.54
CA SER A 347 -3.05 -15.40 16.64
C SER A 347 -2.35 -14.97 17.92
N ASP A 348 -3.08 -14.56 18.96
CA ASP A 348 -2.46 -14.21 20.25
C ASP A 348 -1.58 -15.36 20.81
N GLN A 349 -1.99 -16.63 20.60
CA GLN A 349 -1.20 -17.79 21.02
C GLN A 349 0.10 -17.93 20.22
N PHE A 350 0.05 -17.76 18.90
CA PHE A 350 1.25 -17.72 18.06
C PHE A 350 2.19 -16.60 18.52
N CYS A 351 1.68 -15.38 18.70
CA CYS A 351 2.48 -14.22 19.12
C CYS A 351 3.20 -14.49 20.44
N ALA A 352 2.49 -15.00 21.46
CA ALA A 352 3.09 -15.33 22.75
C ALA A 352 4.17 -16.42 22.65
N ALA A 353 3.91 -17.48 21.87
CA ALA A 353 4.86 -18.57 21.66
C ALA A 353 6.10 -18.11 20.88
N GLN A 354 5.91 -17.33 19.82
CA GLN A 354 6.96 -16.76 18.98
C GLN A 354 7.89 -15.85 19.80
N LYS A 355 7.32 -14.86 20.50
CA LYS A 355 8.10 -13.90 21.29
C LYS A 355 8.88 -14.60 22.41
N THR A 356 8.28 -15.62 23.03
CA THR A 356 8.97 -16.45 24.04
C THR A 356 10.12 -17.25 23.41
N ALA A 357 9.90 -17.91 22.28
CA ALA A 357 10.92 -18.73 21.61
C ALA A 357 12.11 -17.92 21.09
N PHE A 358 11.88 -16.66 20.69
CA PHE A 358 12.93 -15.75 20.21
C PHE A 358 13.53 -14.87 21.31
N ASN A 359 13.03 -14.98 22.55
CA ASN A 359 13.39 -14.10 23.66
C ASN A 359 13.19 -12.60 23.33
N ASP A 360 12.13 -12.31 22.58
CA ASP A 360 11.67 -10.95 22.26
C ASP A 360 10.67 -10.46 23.31
N GLN A 361 10.62 -9.16 23.55
CA GLN A 361 9.53 -8.57 24.36
C GLN A 361 8.19 -8.69 23.62
N ASN A 362 7.16 -9.16 24.31
CA ASN A 362 5.81 -9.25 23.75
C ASN A 362 5.05 -7.91 23.86
N VAL A 363 5.52 -6.91 23.12
CA VAL A 363 4.92 -5.57 23.06
C VAL A 363 3.51 -5.64 22.46
N PHE A 364 3.28 -6.50 21.47
CA PHE A 364 1.97 -6.80 20.88
C PHE A 364 0.89 -7.06 21.95
N ALA A 365 1.14 -8.00 22.87
CA ALA A 365 0.22 -8.27 23.97
C ALA A 365 0.09 -7.08 24.94
N ALA A 366 1.18 -6.36 25.22
CA ALA A 366 1.16 -5.16 26.06
C ALA A 366 0.36 -3.99 25.44
N LYS A 367 0.17 -4.00 24.11
CA LYS A 367 -0.70 -3.06 23.37
C LYS A 367 -2.12 -3.58 23.16
N GLY A 368 -2.49 -4.68 23.81
CA GLY A 368 -3.85 -5.23 23.80
C GLY A 368 -4.11 -6.29 22.72
N GLY A 369 -3.08 -6.73 22.02
CA GLY A 369 -3.11 -7.84 21.07
C GLY A 369 -4.27 -7.79 20.07
N PHE A 370 -4.87 -8.94 19.77
CA PHE A 370 -5.99 -9.04 18.82
C PHE A 370 -7.24 -8.29 19.29
N THR A 371 -7.43 -8.09 20.59
CA THR A 371 -8.58 -7.33 21.12
C THR A 371 -8.48 -5.86 20.71
N LYS A 372 -7.35 -5.20 20.96
CA LYS A 372 -7.15 -3.81 20.55
C LYS A 372 -7.10 -3.70 19.04
N PHE A 373 -6.31 -4.56 18.39
CA PHE A 373 -6.15 -4.51 16.94
C PHE A 373 -7.47 -4.70 16.20
N GLY A 374 -8.27 -5.70 16.61
CA GLY A 374 -9.60 -5.93 16.05
C GLY A 374 -10.53 -4.72 16.20
N SER A 375 -10.46 -3.99 17.31
CA SER A 375 -11.23 -2.75 17.50
C SER A 375 -10.79 -1.61 16.56
N ASP A 376 -9.54 -1.59 16.12
CA ASP A 376 -9.07 -0.58 15.16
C ASP A 376 -9.52 -0.92 13.74
N LEU A 377 -9.52 -2.21 13.39
CA LEU A 377 -10.08 -2.70 12.12
C LEU A 377 -11.56 -2.32 11.94
N ASP A 378 -12.31 -2.18 13.04
CA ASP A 378 -13.73 -1.78 13.01
C ASP A 378 -13.93 -0.35 12.47
N LYS A 379 -12.92 0.55 12.53
CA LYS A 379 -13.00 1.92 11.99
C LYS A 379 -12.72 1.98 10.49
N GLY A 380 -12.08 0.95 9.96
CA GLY A 380 -11.64 0.86 8.57
C GLY A 380 -10.29 1.51 8.38
N MET A 381 -9.48 0.94 7.50
CA MET A 381 -8.10 1.39 7.28
C MET A 381 -7.87 1.74 5.82
N VAL A 382 -6.93 2.66 5.58
CA VAL A 382 -6.51 3.10 4.26
C VAL A 382 -5.47 2.13 3.71
N LEU A 383 -5.66 1.70 2.46
CA LEU A 383 -4.67 0.87 1.75
C LEU A 383 -3.48 1.73 1.31
N VAL A 384 -2.28 1.27 1.65
CA VAL A 384 -1.00 1.89 1.31
C VAL A 384 -0.17 0.93 0.45
N LEU A 385 0.48 1.45 -0.59
CA LEU A 385 1.44 0.73 -1.42
C LEU A 385 2.73 1.54 -1.52
N SER A 386 3.89 0.92 -1.33
CA SER A 386 5.17 1.62 -1.32
C SER A 386 6.33 0.79 -1.85
N ILE A 387 7.41 1.48 -2.18
CA ILE A 387 8.73 0.91 -2.42
C ILE A 387 9.77 1.77 -1.73
N TRP A 388 10.63 1.17 -0.92
CA TRP A 388 11.60 1.88 -0.09
C TRP A 388 12.82 1.03 0.25
N ASP A 389 13.90 1.70 0.62
CA ASP A 389 15.09 1.18 1.29
C ASP A 389 15.19 1.77 2.71
N ASP A 390 15.98 1.13 3.57
CA ASP A 390 15.92 1.37 5.00
C ASP A 390 17.18 2.07 5.54
N HIS A 391 17.06 3.37 5.81
CA HIS A 391 18.12 4.18 6.39
C HIS A 391 18.39 3.92 7.89
N ALA A 392 17.57 3.11 8.57
CA ALA A 392 17.74 2.80 9.99
C ALA A 392 18.44 1.45 10.22
N ALA A 393 18.05 0.41 9.47
CA ALA A 393 18.52 -0.96 9.68
C ALA A 393 18.83 -1.74 8.40
N ASN A 394 18.95 -1.06 7.25
CA ASN A 394 19.36 -1.63 5.96
C ASN A 394 18.48 -2.82 5.50
N MET A 395 17.22 -2.90 5.94
CA MET A 395 16.28 -3.98 5.65
C MET A 395 16.68 -5.35 6.23
N LEU A 396 17.71 -5.39 7.08
CA LEU A 396 18.27 -6.64 7.60
C LEU A 396 17.27 -7.40 8.50
N TRP A 397 16.33 -6.67 9.10
CA TRP A 397 15.23 -7.22 9.89
C TRP A 397 14.24 -8.04 9.05
N LEU A 398 14.21 -7.83 7.72
CA LEU A 398 13.38 -8.57 6.77
C LEU A 398 14.15 -9.73 6.12
N ASP A 399 15.37 -9.49 5.64
CA ASP A 399 16.02 -10.38 4.66
C ASP A 399 17.42 -10.92 5.05
N SER A 400 17.91 -10.60 6.25
CA SER A 400 19.25 -10.99 6.72
C SER A 400 19.25 -11.55 8.15
N ASN A 401 20.41 -11.56 8.81
CA ASN A 401 20.53 -11.81 10.24
C ASN A 401 20.38 -10.50 11.01
N TYR A 402 19.39 -10.42 11.90
CA TYR A 402 19.16 -9.22 12.70
C TYR A 402 18.77 -9.54 14.15
N PRO A 403 19.46 -8.94 15.15
CA PRO A 403 20.60 -8.01 15.01
C PRO A 403 21.84 -8.68 14.41
N THR A 404 22.72 -7.89 13.79
CA THR A 404 23.89 -8.37 13.02
C THR A 404 24.97 -9.05 13.87
N THR A 405 24.94 -8.82 15.19
CA THR A 405 25.82 -9.45 16.18
C THR A 405 25.29 -10.81 16.66
N GLY A 406 24.04 -11.15 16.35
CA GLY A 406 23.40 -12.40 16.74
C GLY A 406 23.89 -13.59 15.91
N SER A 407 23.96 -14.77 16.52
CA SER A 407 24.24 -16.01 15.78
C SER A 407 23.03 -16.40 14.92
N ALA A 408 23.24 -16.66 13.63
CA ALA A 408 22.22 -17.12 12.69
C ALA A 408 21.55 -18.46 13.08
N THR A 409 22.13 -19.21 14.01
CA THR A 409 21.54 -20.44 14.57
C THR A 409 20.57 -20.18 15.72
N THR A 410 20.56 -18.97 16.28
CA THR A 410 19.63 -18.58 17.34
C THR A 410 18.25 -18.34 16.73
N PRO A 411 17.18 -18.98 17.23
CA PRO A 411 15.82 -18.73 16.76
C PRO A 411 15.48 -17.24 16.68
N GLY A 412 14.89 -16.80 15.56
CA GLY A 412 14.47 -15.42 15.35
C GLY A 412 15.52 -14.47 14.78
N ILE A 413 16.81 -14.85 14.74
CA ILE A 413 17.86 -13.99 14.18
C ILE A 413 17.85 -13.99 12.65
N ALA A 414 17.88 -15.16 12.02
CA ALA A 414 17.97 -15.28 10.57
C ALA A 414 16.59 -15.10 9.93
N ARG A 415 16.42 -14.06 9.11
CA ARG A 415 15.16 -13.70 8.42
C ARG A 415 15.24 -13.86 6.90
N GLY A 416 16.42 -14.08 6.34
CA GLY A 416 16.65 -14.37 4.94
C GLY A 416 18.12 -14.70 4.65
N THR A 417 18.48 -14.70 3.37
CA THR A 417 19.82 -15.08 2.90
C THR A 417 20.74 -13.91 2.58
N CYS A 418 20.27 -12.67 2.73
CA CYS A 418 21.07 -11.49 2.40
C CYS A 418 22.25 -11.33 3.37
N SER A 419 23.37 -10.77 2.87
CA SER A 419 24.53 -10.46 3.71
C SER A 419 24.17 -9.43 4.78
N ILE A 420 24.77 -9.53 5.97
CA ILE A 420 24.63 -8.52 7.04
C ILE A 420 25.20 -7.14 6.65
N THR A 421 25.95 -7.07 5.54
CA THR A 421 26.48 -5.83 4.96
C THR A 421 25.67 -5.33 3.76
N SER A 422 24.57 -6.01 3.42
CA SER A 422 23.69 -5.58 2.33
C SER A 422 22.77 -4.44 2.78
N GLY A 423 22.04 -3.85 1.83
CA GLY A 423 20.94 -2.94 2.10
C GLY A 423 21.31 -1.52 2.54
N VAL A 424 22.60 -1.16 2.52
CA VAL A 424 23.02 0.22 2.74
C VAL A 424 22.39 1.11 1.64
N PRO A 425 21.56 2.11 1.97
CA PRO A 425 20.80 2.90 0.98
C PRO A 425 21.62 3.37 -0.22
N ALA A 426 22.76 4.02 0.03
CA ALA A 426 23.67 4.49 -1.00
C ALA A 426 24.14 3.39 -1.97
N ASP A 427 24.36 2.16 -1.48
CA ASP A 427 24.75 1.03 -2.31
C ASP A 427 23.55 0.51 -3.12
N VAL A 428 22.36 0.43 -2.53
CA VAL A 428 21.17 -0.10 -3.20
C VAL A 428 20.67 0.87 -4.27
N GLU A 429 20.62 2.17 -3.98
CA GLU A 429 20.28 3.24 -4.92
C GLU A 429 21.22 3.26 -6.13
N ALA A 430 22.52 3.06 -5.90
CA ALA A 430 23.52 3.05 -6.96
C ALA A 430 23.49 1.77 -7.80
N ASN A 431 23.36 0.61 -7.15
CA ASN A 431 23.49 -0.69 -7.81
C ASN A 431 22.17 -1.24 -8.38
N SER A 432 21.03 -0.81 -7.84
CA SER A 432 19.70 -1.31 -8.23
C SER A 432 18.72 -0.19 -8.60
N PRO A 433 19.10 0.86 -9.35
CA PRO A 433 18.23 2.01 -9.62
C PRO A 433 16.97 1.63 -10.43
N ASN A 434 17.06 0.56 -11.22
CA ASN A 434 15.96 0.05 -12.04
C ASN A 434 15.05 -0.94 -11.28
N ALA A 435 15.29 -1.18 -10.00
CA ALA A 435 14.44 -2.01 -9.17
C ALA A 435 13.00 -1.48 -9.19
N SER A 436 12.04 -2.39 -9.12
CA SER A 436 10.63 -2.04 -9.12
C SER A 436 9.79 -3.16 -8.54
N VAL A 437 8.63 -2.77 -8.03
CA VAL A 437 7.55 -3.66 -7.61
C VAL A 437 6.33 -3.41 -8.47
N THR A 438 5.59 -4.48 -8.80
CA THR A 438 4.27 -4.34 -9.43
C THR A 438 3.21 -4.98 -8.57
N TYR A 439 2.24 -4.19 -8.13
CA TYR A 439 1.02 -4.66 -7.48
C TYR A 439 -0.11 -4.68 -8.49
N SER A 440 -0.91 -5.74 -8.51
CA SER A 440 -2.03 -5.82 -9.44
C SER A 440 -3.18 -6.65 -8.91
N ASN A 441 -4.32 -6.57 -9.60
CA ASN A 441 -5.44 -7.49 -9.40
C ASN A 441 -5.94 -7.56 -7.94
N ILE A 442 -6.02 -6.39 -7.30
CA ILE A 442 -6.52 -6.23 -5.94
C ILE A 442 -7.99 -6.67 -5.88
N ARG A 443 -8.30 -7.55 -4.94
CA ARG A 443 -9.61 -8.15 -4.67
C ARG A 443 -9.88 -8.10 -3.17
N PHE A 444 -11.08 -7.71 -2.81
CA PHE A 444 -11.51 -7.62 -1.41
C PHE A 444 -12.94 -8.13 -1.24
N GLY A 445 -13.19 -9.01 -0.27
CA GLY A 445 -14.52 -9.58 -0.10
C GLY A 445 -14.64 -10.61 0.99
N ASP A 446 -15.71 -11.41 0.91
CA ASP A 446 -15.93 -12.54 1.82
C ASP A 446 -14.73 -13.51 1.80
N ILE A 447 -14.45 -14.14 2.94
CA ILE A 447 -13.44 -15.22 3.03
C ILE A 447 -13.69 -16.29 1.96
N ASP A 448 -12.65 -16.69 1.24
CA ASP A 448 -12.66 -17.63 0.11
C ASP A 448 -13.40 -17.15 -1.16
N SER A 449 -13.67 -15.85 -1.31
CA SER A 449 -14.31 -15.29 -2.51
C SER A 449 -13.34 -14.71 -3.53
N THR A 450 -12.06 -14.52 -3.18
CA THR A 450 -11.11 -13.76 -4.01
C THR A 450 -10.09 -14.63 -4.77
N TYR A 451 -10.09 -15.95 -4.57
CA TYR A 451 -9.23 -16.89 -5.27
C TYR A 451 -9.99 -18.16 -5.69
N SER A 452 -9.47 -18.91 -6.67
CA SER A 452 -10.09 -20.17 -7.12
C SER A 452 -9.41 -21.38 -6.48
N ASN A 453 -10.20 -22.22 -5.80
CA ASN A 453 -9.74 -23.40 -5.09
C ASN A 453 -9.62 -24.65 -5.99
N THR A 454 -9.16 -24.48 -7.24
CA THR A 454 -9.06 -25.57 -8.22
C THR A 454 -7.81 -26.42 -7.99
N GLY A 455 -7.72 -27.03 -6.81
CA GLY A 455 -6.91 -28.23 -6.54
C GLY A 455 -7.69 -29.54 -6.72
N THR A 456 -9.01 -29.47 -6.95
CA THR A 456 -9.79 -30.58 -7.48
C THR A 456 -9.85 -30.43 -8.98
N THR A 457 -9.33 -31.42 -9.71
CA THR A 457 -9.71 -31.63 -11.10
C THR A 457 -11.21 -31.83 -11.10
N THR A 458 -11.99 -30.78 -11.32
CA THR A 458 -13.37 -30.92 -11.75
C THR A 458 -13.25 -31.57 -13.13
N THR A 459 -13.36 -32.91 -13.16
CA THR A 459 -14.00 -33.57 -14.28
C THR A 459 -15.32 -32.84 -14.43
N THR A 460 -15.37 -31.92 -15.39
CA THR A 460 -16.61 -31.44 -15.97
C THR A 460 -17.31 -32.68 -16.49
N THR A 461 -18.17 -33.27 -15.65
CA THR A 461 -19.29 -34.03 -16.15
C THR A 461 -20.08 -33.02 -16.95
N SER A 462 -19.84 -33.09 -18.26
CA SER A 462 -20.59 -32.37 -19.27
C SER A 462 -22.05 -32.72 -19.03
N ALA A 463 -22.81 -31.75 -18.53
CA ALA A 463 -24.24 -31.75 -18.80
C ALA A 463 -24.39 -31.88 -20.33
N PRO A 464 -25.37 -32.66 -20.83
CA PRO A 464 -25.56 -32.87 -22.25
C PRO A 464 -25.59 -31.52 -22.96
N ALA A 465 -24.68 -31.35 -23.93
CA ALA A 465 -24.60 -30.14 -24.72
C ALA A 465 -25.98 -29.84 -25.31
N THR A 466 -26.54 -28.70 -24.94
CA THR A 466 -27.66 -28.12 -25.68
C THR A 466 -27.07 -27.70 -27.02
N THR A 467 -27.40 -28.46 -28.07
CA THR A 467 -27.04 -28.19 -29.45
C THR A 467 -27.70 -26.88 -29.90
N THR A 468 -26.98 -25.76 -29.79
CA THR A 468 -27.25 -24.62 -30.67
C THR A 468 -26.68 -24.96 -32.03
N THR A 469 -27.58 -25.33 -32.93
CA THR A 469 -27.36 -25.49 -34.36
C THR A 469 -26.51 -24.34 -34.91
N ALA A 470 -25.33 -24.68 -35.44
CA ALA A 470 -24.68 -23.83 -36.42
C ALA A 470 -25.69 -23.51 -37.53
N ALA A 471 -25.83 -22.25 -37.90
CA ALA A 471 -26.66 -21.85 -39.02
C ALA A 471 -26.10 -22.50 -40.30
N SER A 472 -26.65 -23.65 -40.67
CA SER A 472 -26.43 -24.30 -41.95
C SER A 472 -27.13 -23.47 -43.02
N GLY A 473 -26.41 -22.51 -43.58
CA GLY A 473 -26.92 -21.67 -44.66
C GLY A 473 -25.76 -21.01 -45.37
N THR A 474 -25.96 -20.68 -46.63
CA THR A 474 -25.05 -19.81 -47.38
C THR A 474 -25.42 -18.35 -47.14
N ALA A 475 -24.43 -17.46 -47.06
CA ALA A 475 -24.64 -16.02 -46.98
C ALA A 475 -25.22 -15.49 -48.31
N ALA A 476 -26.28 -14.68 -48.25
CA ALA A 476 -26.90 -14.08 -49.43
C ALA A 476 -25.96 -13.07 -50.12
N HIS A 477 -26.29 -12.64 -51.35
CA HIS A 477 -25.59 -11.53 -52.00
C HIS A 477 -25.52 -10.31 -51.07
N TYR A 478 -24.34 -9.69 -50.95
CA TYR A 478 -24.03 -8.59 -50.05
C TYR A 478 -24.05 -8.90 -48.55
N ALA A 479 -24.26 -10.15 -48.13
CA ALA A 479 -24.15 -10.50 -46.72
C ALA A 479 -22.68 -10.69 -46.29
N GLN A 480 -22.41 -10.49 -45.00
CA GLN A 480 -21.10 -10.76 -44.41
C GLN A 480 -20.81 -12.26 -44.45
N CYS A 481 -19.60 -12.62 -44.86
CA CYS A 481 -19.14 -14.01 -44.96
C CYS A 481 -17.80 -14.26 -44.25
N GLY A 482 -17.27 -13.26 -43.53
CA GLY A 482 -16.03 -13.38 -42.79
C GLY A 482 -15.66 -12.11 -42.02
N GLY A 483 -14.61 -12.21 -41.20
CA GLY A 483 -14.12 -11.16 -40.32
C GLY A 483 -13.79 -11.68 -38.93
N GLN A 484 -12.79 -11.10 -38.27
CA GLN A 484 -12.43 -11.49 -36.90
C GLN A 484 -13.63 -11.31 -35.95
N GLY A 485 -14.01 -12.39 -35.26
CA GLY A 485 -15.17 -12.42 -34.35
C GLY A 485 -16.52 -12.74 -35.01
N TYR A 486 -16.56 -12.92 -36.34
CA TYR A 486 -17.78 -13.31 -37.04
C TYR A 486 -18.11 -14.80 -36.84
N THR A 487 -19.36 -15.09 -36.47
CA THR A 487 -19.85 -16.46 -36.16
C THR A 487 -20.94 -16.96 -37.12
N GLY A 488 -21.22 -16.22 -38.19
CA GLY A 488 -22.24 -16.57 -39.19
C GLY A 488 -21.69 -17.37 -40.39
N PRO A 489 -22.50 -17.55 -41.45
CA PRO A 489 -22.13 -18.31 -42.65
C PRO A 489 -20.85 -17.83 -43.32
N THR A 490 -19.91 -18.74 -43.59
CA THR A 490 -18.63 -18.44 -44.27
C THR A 490 -18.62 -18.75 -45.76
N VAL A 491 -19.71 -19.31 -46.30
CA VAL A 491 -19.88 -19.67 -47.71
C VAL A 491 -21.03 -18.86 -48.30
N CYS A 492 -20.80 -18.23 -49.46
CA CYS A 492 -21.82 -17.44 -50.15
C CYS A 492 -22.77 -18.32 -50.98
N ALA A 493 -24.01 -17.87 -51.17
CA ALA A 493 -24.95 -18.53 -52.05
C ALA A 493 -24.46 -18.42 -53.49
N ALA A 494 -24.50 -19.50 -54.27
CA ALA A 494 -24.13 -19.42 -55.68
C ALA A 494 -25.03 -18.40 -56.40
N PRO A 495 -24.49 -17.53 -57.28
CA PRO A 495 -23.13 -17.54 -57.86
C PRO A 495 -22.08 -16.68 -57.14
N TYR A 496 -22.37 -16.17 -55.94
CA TYR A 496 -21.52 -15.17 -55.26
C TYR A 496 -20.30 -15.78 -54.59
N THR A 497 -19.24 -14.98 -54.47
CA THR A 497 -17.98 -15.37 -53.82
C THR A 497 -17.68 -14.47 -52.62
N CYS A 498 -17.19 -15.07 -51.53
CA CYS A 498 -16.80 -14.31 -50.35
C CYS A 498 -15.55 -13.49 -50.64
N THR A 499 -15.71 -12.18 -50.77
CA THR A 499 -14.64 -11.23 -51.10
C THR A 499 -14.15 -10.53 -49.83
N TYR A 500 -12.85 -10.61 -49.59
CA TYR A 500 -12.20 -9.98 -48.45
C TYR A 500 -12.21 -8.45 -48.59
N SER A 501 -12.56 -7.73 -47.51
CA SER A 501 -12.53 -6.26 -47.46
C SER A 501 -11.56 -5.74 -46.39
N SER A 502 -11.59 -6.30 -45.19
CA SER A 502 -10.67 -5.97 -44.10
C SER A 502 -10.57 -7.12 -43.08
N GLN A 503 -9.67 -6.99 -42.11
CA GLN A 503 -9.48 -7.96 -41.02
C GLN A 503 -10.79 -8.28 -40.27
N TYR A 504 -11.71 -7.32 -40.22
CA TYR A 504 -12.97 -7.44 -39.50
C TYR A 504 -14.17 -7.74 -40.42
N TYR A 505 -13.98 -7.79 -41.74
CA TYR A 505 -15.11 -7.86 -42.67
C TYR A 505 -14.77 -8.50 -44.03
N SER A 506 -15.62 -9.43 -44.47
CA SER A 506 -15.66 -9.99 -45.83
C SER A 506 -17.12 -10.11 -46.27
N GLN A 507 -17.41 -9.93 -47.55
CA GLN A 507 -18.78 -9.85 -48.08
C GLN A 507 -18.98 -10.71 -49.33
N CYS A 508 -20.17 -11.29 -49.50
CA CYS A 508 -20.56 -12.00 -50.72
C CYS A 508 -20.82 -11.02 -51.87
N LEU A 509 -20.07 -11.15 -52.97
CA LEU A 509 -20.21 -10.36 -54.20
C LEU A 509 -20.34 -11.23 -55.44
#